data_AF-A0A958ZA14-F1
#
_entry.id   AF-A0A958ZA14-F1
#
_cell.length_a   1.000
_cell.length_b   1.000
_cell.length_c   1.000
_cell.angle_alpha   90.00
_cell.angle_beta   90.00
_cell.angle_gamma   90.00
#
_symmetry.space_group_name_H-M   'P 1'
#
loop_
_entity.id
_entity.type
_entity.pdbx_description
1 polymer ?
#
loop_
_entity_poly.entity_id
_entity_poly.type
_entity_poly.pdbx_seq_one_letter_code
_entity_poly.pdbx_strand_id
1 'polypeptide(L)' 'MKQLLKISALLMVMLLTSCADQHSLQKYYVDNQDNADFISIDIPASVITLKDNVSAEDQEALKSLKKMNILAFKK' A
#
# COMPACT_ATOMS: atom_id res chain seq x y z
N MET A 1 28.42 30.22 17.80
CA MET A 1 28.53 29.74 16.40
C MET A 1 28.85 28.24 16.30
N LYS A 2 29.93 27.73 16.90
CA LYS A 2 30.31 26.29 16.79
C LYS A 2 29.24 25.31 17.31
N GLN A 3 28.50 25.65 18.36
CA GLN A 3 27.44 24.79 18.91
C GLN A 3 26.20 24.69 18.01
N LEU A 4 25.79 25.81 17.39
CA LEU A 4 24.69 25.83 16.42
C LEU A 4 25.02 25.00 15.17
N LEU A 5 26.29 25.04 14.73
CA LEU A 5 26.78 24.26 13.60
C LEU A 5 26.72 22.74 13.89
N LYS A 6 27.05 22.33 15.13
CA LYS A 6 26.94 20.94 15.56
C LYS A 6 25.49 20.44 15.61
N ILE A 7 24.56 21.27 16.11
CA ILE A 7 23.13 20.94 16.16
C ILE A 7 22.56 20.82 14.74
N SER A 8 22.91 21.75 13.84
CA SER A 8 22.51 21.70 12.44
C SER A 8 23.05 20.46 11.72
N ALA A 9 24.31 20.09 11.96
CA ALA A 9 24.89 18.87 11.40
C ALA A 9 24.19 17.60 11.91
N LEU A 10 23.84 17.55 13.21
CA LEU A 10 23.13 16.42 13.79
C LEU A 10 21.71 16.26 13.21
N LEU A 11 21.00 17.38 13.04
CA LEU A 11 19.68 17.41 12.38
C LEU A 11 19.78 16.93 10.92
N MET A 12 20.81 17.35 10.19
CA MET A 12 21.02 16.92 8.80
C MET A 12 21.21 15.40 8.72
N VAL A 13 21.99 14.81 9.62
CA VAL A 13 22.20 13.35 9.69
C VAL A 13 20.89 12.63 10.01
N MET A 14 20.09 13.12 10.97
CA MET A 14 18.80 12.52 11.31
C MET A 14 17.80 12.55 10.15
N LEU A 15 17.78 13.65 9.38
CA LEU A 15 16.94 13.78 8.18
C LEU A 15 17.36 12.77 7.09
N LEU A 16 18.66 12.59 6.87
CA LEU A 16 19.19 11.63 5.89
C LEU A 16 18.87 10.17 6.26
N THR A 17 18.79 9.84 7.55
CA THR A 17 18.44 8.48 8.01
C THR A 17 16.94 8.22 8.09
N SER A 18 16.08 9.24 7.89
CA SER A 18 14.62 9.08 7.98
C SER A 18 13.98 8.41 6.76
N CYS A 19 14.75 8.20 5.69
CA CYS A 19 14.28 7.50 4.50
C CYS A 19 14.16 6.01 4.82
N ALA A 20 12.98 5.62 5.29
CA ALA A 20 12.64 4.23 5.53
C ALA A 20 12.30 3.54 4.22
N ASP A 21 13.05 2.49 3.88
CA ASP A 21 12.82 1.59 2.74
C ASP A 21 11.68 0.59 3.07
N GLN A 22 10.61 1.10 3.66
CA GLN A 22 9.45 0.31 4.03
C GLN A 22 8.76 -0.13 2.74
N HIS A 23 8.79 -1.44 2.48
CA HIS A 23 8.07 -2.03 1.36
C HIS A 23 6.59 -1.65 1.47
N SER A 24 6.17 -0.71 0.62
CA SER A 24 4.76 -0.35 0.55
C SER A 24 3.97 -1.54 0.02
N LEU A 25 2.68 -1.63 0.37
CA LEU A 25 1.82 -2.67 -0.19
C LEU A 25 1.80 -2.63 -1.72
N GLN A 26 1.92 -1.43 -2.30
CA GLN A 26 1.99 -1.26 -3.76
C GLN A 26 3.29 -1.84 -4.31
N LYS A 27 4.43 -1.56 -3.68
CA LYS A 27 5.72 -2.13 -4.08
C LYS A 27 5.72 -3.65 -3.94
N TYR A 28 5.19 -4.18 -2.83
CA TYR A 28 5.04 -5.62 -2.64
C TYR A 28 4.19 -6.26 -3.74
N TYR A 29 3.06 -5.65 -4.11
CA TYR A 29 2.21 -6.13 -5.19
C TYR A 29 2.98 -6.17 -6.53
N VAL A 30 3.63 -5.07 -6.90
CA VAL A 30 4.40 -4.97 -8.16
C VAL A 30 5.58 -5.94 -8.20
N ASP A 31 6.28 -6.13 -7.08
CA ASP A 31 7.43 -7.03 -7.00
C ASP A 31 7.00 -8.52 -7.11
N ASN A 32 5.76 -8.86 -6.73
CA ASN A 32 5.29 -10.25 -6.66
C ASN A 32 4.23 -10.64 -7.71
N GLN A 33 3.62 -9.69 -8.43
CA GLN A 33 2.59 -9.99 -9.44
C GLN A 33 3.07 -10.91 -10.56
N ASP A 34 4.36 -10.89 -10.88
CA ASP A 34 4.97 -11.71 -11.93
C ASP A 34 5.73 -12.93 -11.35
N ASN A 35 5.69 -13.14 -10.03
CA ASN A 35 6.34 -14.27 -9.37
C ASN A 35 5.53 -15.56 -9.58
N ALA A 36 6.23 -16.64 -9.96
CA ALA A 36 5.65 -17.96 -10.18
C ALA A 36 4.93 -18.54 -8.94
N ASP A 37 5.26 -18.10 -7.73
CA ASP A 37 4.60 -18.54 -6.49
C ASP A 37 3.27 -17.81 -6.22
N PHE A 38 2.93 -16.79 -7.01
CA PHE A 38 1.72 -16.00 -6.83
C PHE A 38 0.78 -16.10 -8.03
N ILE A 39 -0.51 -15.94 -7.73
CA ILE A 39 -1.61 -15.82 -8.68
C ILE A 39 -2.06 -14.35 -8.63
N SER A 40 -1.95 -13.64 -9.74
CA SER A 40 -2.51 -12.29 -9.89
C SER A 40 -3.83 -12.36 -10.65
N ILE A 41 -4.92 -11.85 -10.07
CA ILE A 41 -6.26 -11.87 -10.66
C ILE A 41 -6.94 -10.50 -10.49
N ASP A 42 -7.59 -10.04 -11.55
CA ASP A 42 -8.49 -8.89 -11.50
C ASP A 42 -9.93 -9.34 -11.21
N ILE A 43 -10.47 -8.92 -10.07
CA ILE A 43 -11.85 -9.20 -9.66
C ILE A 43 -12.72 -7.97 -9.97
N PRO A 44 -13.71 -8.08 -10.87
CA PRO A 44 -14.66 -7.00 -11.11
C PRO A 44 -15.45 -6.66 -9.85
N ALA A 45 -15.74 -5.37 -9.62
CA ALA A 45 -16.56 -4.98 -8.47
C ALA A 45 -17.97 -5.58 -8.52
N SER A 46 -18.47 -5.90 -9.72
CA SER A 46 -19.76 -6.52 -9.94
C SER A 46 -19.93 -7.91 -9.32
N VAL A 47 -18.84 -8.62 -8.98
CA VAL A 47 -18.90 -9.94 -8.35
C VAL A 47 -18.78 -9.88 -6.81
N ILE A 48 -18.58 -8.68 -6.25
CA ILE A 48 -18.43 -8.48 -4.82
C ILE A 48 -19.81 -8.24 -4.22
N THR A 49 -20.23 -9.12 -3.32
CA THR A 49 -21.47 -8.94 -2.55
C THR A 49 -21.14 -8.43 -1.16
N LEU A 50 -21.77 -7.33 -0.77
CA LEU A 50 -21.69 -6.80 0.59
C LEU A 50 -22.47 -7.67 1.58
N LYS A 51 -21.96 -7.75 2.80
CA LYS A 51 -22.71 -8.35 3.92
C LYS A 51 -23.88 -7.45 4.32
N ASP A 52 -24.86 -8.02 5.00
CA ASP A 52 -25.96 -7.26 5.58
C ASP A 52 -25.42 -6.26 6.63
N ASN A 53 -26.01 -5.06 6.69
CA ASN A 53 -25.66 -3.96 7.60
C ASN A 53 -24.37 -3.17 7.27
N VAL A 54 -24.08 -2.96 5.98
CA VAL A 54 -23.02 -2.04 5.54
C VAL A 54 -23.53 -0.59 5.52
N SER A 55 -22.66 0.37 5.84
CA SER A 55 -23.00 1.79 5.84
C SER A 55 -23.37 2.29 4.43
N ALA A 56 -24.14 3.36 4.35
CA ALA A 56 -24.44 4.00 3.07
C ALA A 56 -23.17 4.50 2.38
N GLU A 57 -22.20 5.01 3.15
CA GLU A 57 -20.91 5.49 2.62
C GLU A 57 -20.10 4.34 2.00
N ASP A 58 -20.01 3.19 2.67
CA ASP A 58 -19.30 2.02 2.14
C ASP A 58 -19.97 1.47 0.88
N GLN A 59 -21.30 1.50 0.83
CA GLN A 59 -22.06 1.07 -0.33
C GLN A 59 -21.82 2.00 -1.53
N GLU A 60 -21.73 3.31 -1.30
CA GLU A 60 -21.38 4.28 -2.33
C GLU A 60 -19.92 4.13 -2.78
N ALA A 61 -19.00 3.93 -1.83
CA ALA A 61 -17.59 3.70 -2.12
C ALA A 61 -17.39 2.48 -3.02
N LEU A 62 -18.10 1.38 -2.77
CA LEU A 62 -18.02 0.20 -3.63
C LEU A 62 -18.58 0.40 -5.03
N LYS A 63 -19.63 1.22 -5.20
CA LYS A 63 -20.15 1.58 -6.53
C LYS A 63 -19.14 2.38 -7.35
N SER A 64 -18.20 3.09 -6.70
CA SER A 64 -17.13 3.80 -7.39
C SER A 64 -16.03 2.87 -7.93
N LEU A 65 -15.92 1.66 -7.39
CA LEU A 65 -14.92 0.68 -7.81
C LEU A 65 -15.38 -0.06 -9.06
N LYS A 66 -14.46 -0.25 -10.02
CA LYS A 66 -14.70 -1.04 -11.23
C LYS A 66 -14.12 -2.44 -11.13
N LYS A 67 -12.91 -2.55 -10.58
CA LYS A 67 -12.16 -3.79 -10.41
C LYS A 67 -11.21 -3.67 -9.23
N MET A 68 -10.82 -4.81 -8.67
CA MET A 68 -9.77 -4.93 -7.66
C MET A 68 -8.71 -5.89 -8.17
N ASN A 69 -7.44 -5.52 -8.04
CA ASN A 69 -6.33 -6.40 -8.37
C ASN A 69 -5.94 -7.18 -7.12
N ILE A 70 -5.97 -8.51 -7.19
CA ILE A 70 -5.72 -9.42 -6.08
C ILE A 70 -4.46 -10.23 -6.37
N LEU A 71 -3.62 -10.38 -5.35
CA LEU A 71 -2.44 -11.22 -5.39
C LEU A 71 -2.56 -12.33 -4.33
N ALA A 72 -2.58 -13.58 -4.75
CA ALA A 72 -2.75 -14.76 -3.88
C ALA A 72 -1.52 -15.67 -3.97
N PHE A 73 -0.98 -16.08 -2.83
CA PHE A 73 0.14 -17.02 -2.76
C PHE A 73 -0.33 -18.47 -3.01
N LYS A 74 0.39 -19.23 -3.84
CA LYS A 74 -0.06 -20.54 -4.37
C LYS A 74 -0.05 -21.69 -3.37
N LYS A 75 0.89 -21.71 -2.43
CA LYS A 75 1.20 -22.80 -1.48
C LYS A 75 1.34 -24.20 -2.07
#